data_AF-W7W7E5-F1
#
_entry.id   AF-W7W7E5-F1
#
_cell.length_a   1.000
_cell.length_b   1.000
_cell.length_c   1.000
_cell.angle_alpha   90.00
_cell.angle_beta   90.00
_cell.angle_gamma   90.00
#
_symmetry.space_group_name_H-M   'P 1'
#
loop_
_entity.id
_entity.type
_entity.pdbx_description
1 polymer ?
#
loop_
_entity_poly.entity_id
_entity_poly.type
_entity_poly.pdbx_seq_one_letter_code
_entity_poly.pdbx_strand_id
1 'polypeptide(L)'
;MIKADAKWHGFGPLAEGFNMLDPIKSTLVTPGLDVAGKFAKTGIPASIVTKFLAEHGVIVEKTGLYSFFIMFTIGITKGRWNTLLTALQQFKDDYDKNAPLWRILPEFCAAHPRYERMGLRDLAQSIHEAYVKGDIARLTTEMYLSDLQPAMKPSEAYAHIAHRKTERVEIESLEGRITTSLLTPYPPGIPLLIPGERFNKKIVDYLRFTRDFNRRFPGFDTDVHGLVEEETDSGERRYAVDCVKQ
;
A
#
# COMPACT_ATOMS: atom_id res chain seq x y z
N MET A 1 28.08 1.54 1.58
CA MET A 1 27.80 1.42 0.13
C MET A 1 27.01 0.16 -0.12
N ILE A 2 26.01 0.23 -1.00
CA ILE A 2 25.34 -0.97 -1.52
C ILE A 2 26.25 -1.57 -2.59
N LYS A 3 26.66 -2.83 -2.43
CA LYS A 3 27.49 -3.54 -3.41
C LYS A 3 26.59 -4.09 -4.52
N ALA A 4 26.98 -3.93 -5.78
CA ALA A 4 26.13 -4.25 -6.93
C ALA A 4 25.74 -5.74 -7.03
N ASP A 5 26.57 -6.64 -6.51
CA ASP A 5 26.39 -8.09 -6.54
C ASP A 5 25.63 -8.64 -5.31
N ALA A 6 25.31 -7.78 -4.33
CA ALA A 6 24.69 -8.22 -3.09
C ALA A 6 23.20 -8.53 -3.29
N LYS A 7 22.75 -9.73 -2.89
CA LYS A 7 21.38 -10.17 -3.16
C LYS A 7 20.32 -9.60 -2.20
N TRP A 8 20.72 -9.05 -1.06
CA TRP A 8 19.80 -8.65 0.01
C TRP A 8 18.92 -7.45 -0.33
N HIS A 9 19.30 -6.63 -1.33
CA HIS A 9 18.61 -5.37 -1.64
C HIS A 9 17.62 -5.47 -2.80
N GLY A 10 17.58 -6.56 -3.56
CA GLY A 10 16.63 -6.76 -4.66
C GLY A 10 16.83 -5.87 -5.90
N PHE A 11 17.68 -4.83 -5.86
CA PHE A 11 18.05 -4.07 -7.06
C PHE A 11 18.75 -4.94 -8.12
N GLY A 12 18.50 -4.61 -9.40
CA GLY A 12 19.22 -5.15 -10.55
C GLY A 12 20.64 -4.58 -10.68
N PRO A 13 21.19 -4.45 -11.91
CA PRO A 13 22.53 -3.90 -12.11
C PRO A 13 22.68 -2.50 -11.51
N LEU A 14 23.59 -2.35 -10.55
CA LEU A 14 23.91 -1.07 -9.91
C LEU A 14 25.29 -0.58 -10.33
N ALA A 15 25.43 0.73 -10.50
CA ALA A 15 26.73 1.36 -10.63
C ALA A 15 27.48 1.31 -9.29
N GLU A 16 28.77 0.98 -9.34
CA GLU A 16 29.62 0.94 -8.16
C GLU A 16 29.72 2.34 -7.52
N GLY A 17 29.65 2.40 -6.19
CA GLY A 17 29.78 3.66 -5.47
C GLY A 17 28.56 4.60 -5.56
N PHE A 18 27.49 4.22 -6.25
CA PHE A 18 26.36 5.12 -6.51
C PHE A 18 25.35 5.18 -5.35
N ASN A 19 25.03 4.03 -4.76
CA ASN A 19 23.97 3.91 -3.74
C ASN A 19 24.51 3.63 -2.34
N MET A 20 23.86 4.23 -1.34
CA MET A 20 24.12 4.01 0.08
C MET A 20 22.81 3.73 0.82
N LEU A 21 22.87 2.90 1.85
CA LEU A 21 21.79 2.78 2.82
C LEU A 21 21.92 3.92 3.83
N ASP A 22 20.85 4.68 4.01
CA ASP A 22 20.79 5.70 5.06
C ASP A 22 20.61 5.01 6.43
N PRO A 23 21.58 5.12 7.36
CA PRO A 23 21.54 4.40 8.64
C PRO A 23 20.42 4.87 9.57
N ILE A 24 19.94 6.11 9.43
CA ILE A 24 18.79 6.58 10.24
C ILE A 24 17.46 6.15 9.64
N LYS A 25 17.48 5.58 8.42
CA LYS A 25 16.31 5.00 7.76
C LYS A 25 16.26 3.49 7.87
N SER A 26 15.76 3.00 9.01
CA SER A 26 15.70 1.57 9.29
C SER A 26 14.42 0.95 8.75
N THR A 27 14.56 0.10 7.73
CA THR A 27 13.47 -0.69 7.16
C THR A 27 13.44 -2.07 7.78
N LEU A 28 12.32 -2.42 8.41
CA LEU A 28 12.04 -3.79 8.87
C LEU A 28 11.26 -4.53 7.79
N VAL A 29 11.62 -5.79 7.56
CA VAL A 29 10.96 -6.66 6.58
C VAL A 29 10.22 -7.76 7.33
N THR A 30 8.98 -8.00 6.95
CA THR A 30 8.12 -9.04 7.51
C THR A 30 8.11 -10.28 6.61
N PRO A 31 7.88 -11.49 7.16
CA PRO A 31 7.81 -12.70 6.35
C PRO A 31 6.68 -12.64 5.31
N GLY A 32 6.88 -13.24 4.14
CA GLY A 32 5.80 -13.48 3.17
C GLY A 32 6.13 -13.11 1.73
N LEU A 33 7.11 -12.23 1.51
CA LEU A 33 7.60 -11.84 0.19
C LEU A 33 9.13 -11.76 0.25
N ASP A 34 9.80 -12.47 -0.65
CA ASP A 34 11.25 -12.35 -0.77
C ASP A 34 11.66 -11.17 -1.67
N VAL A 35 12.95 -10.85 -1.66
CA VAL A 35 13.53 -9.77 -2.47
C VAL A 35 13.46 -10.01 -3.98
N ALA A 36 13.17 -11.25 -4.41
CA ALA A 36 12.96 -11.59 -5.81
C ALA A 36 11.49 -11.43 -6.24
N GLY A 37 10.61 -11.00 -5.33
CA GLY A 37 9.18 -10.81 -5.60
C GLY A 37 8.37 -12.10 -5.50
N LYS A 38 8.94 -13.19 -4.96
CA LYS A 38 8.23 -14.45 -4.79
C LYS A 38 7.55 -14.51 -3.43
N PHE A 39 6.26 -14.83 -3.44
CA PHE A 39 5.51 -15.05 -2.21
C PHE A 39 5.86 -16.40 -1.56
N ALA A 40 5.96 -16.38 -0.23
CA ALA A 40 6.04 -17.59 0.58
C ALA A 40 4.64 -18.24 0.75
N LYS A 41 4.58 -19.40 1.41
CA LYS A 41 3.31 -20.07 1.74
C LYS A 41 2.52 -19.32 2.83
N THR A 42 3.24 -18.70 3.74
CA THR A 42 2.70 -17.93 4.87
C THR A 42 3.35 -16.57 4.90
N GLY A 43 2.62 -15.57 5.39
CA GLY A 43 3.14 -14.21 5.47
C GLY A 43 2.47 -13.38 6.55
N ILE A 44 3.15 -12.30 6.89
CA ILE A 44 2.71 -11.28 7.83
C ILE A 44 2.75 -9.95 7.06
N PRO A 45 1.63 -9.54 6.45
CA PRO A 45 1.51 -8.22 5.84
C PRO A 45 1.91 -7.13 6.82
N ALA A 46 2.75 -6.19 6.38
CA ALA A 46 3.29 -5.15 7.26
C ALA A 46 2.20 -4.24 7.83
N SER A 47 1.09 -4.06 7.10
CA SER A 47 -0.08 -3.29 7.55
C SER A 47 -0.67 -3.79 8.88
N ILE A 48 -0.59 -5.09 9.15
CA ILE A 48 -1.05 -5.68 10.42
C ILE A 48 -0.10 -5.31 11.55
N VAL A 49 1.20 -5.45 11.31
CA VAL A 49 2.24 -5.09 12.29
C VAL A 49 2.14 -3.61 12.64
N THR A 50 1.98 -2.73 11.63
CA THR A 50 1.92 -1.29 11.89
C THR A 50 0.65 -0.85 12.59
N LYS A 51 -0.49 -1.52 12.38
CA LYS A 51 -1.70 -1.29 13.19
C LYS A 51 -1.51 -1.71 14.64
N PHE A 52 -0.91 -2.88 14.86
CA PHE A 52 -0.55 -3.32 16.21
C PHE A 52 0.37 -2.32 16.90
N LEU A 53 1.44 -1.88 16.21
CA LEU A 53 2.36 -0.88 16.76
C LEU A 53 1.65 0.44 17.09
N ALA A 54 0.71 0.89 16.25
CA ALA A 54 -0.04 2.11 16.48
C ALA A 54 -0.88 2.06 17.77
N GLU A 55 -1.63 0.97 18.01
CA GLU A 55 -2.39 0.77 19.26
C GLU A 55 -1.48 0.63 20.49
N HIS A 56 -0.18 0.32 20.29
CA HIS A 56 0.83 0.25 21.34
C HIS A 56 1.73 1.51 21.41
N GLY A 57 1.27 2.63 20.82
CA GLY A 57 1.92 3.94 20.94
C GLY A 57 3.15 4.13 20.06
N VAL A 58 3.35 3.27 19.05
CA VAL A 58 4.46 3.35 18.10
C VAL A 58 3.92 3.65 16.70
N ILE A 59 4.14 4.87 16.24
CA ILE A 59 3.75 5.31 14.90
C ILE A 59 4.88 5.05 13.92
N VAL A 60 4.52 4.45 12.79
CA VAL A 60 5.44 4.11 11.71
C VAL A 60 5.31 5.12 10.58
N GLU A 61 6.44 5.50 9.99
CA GLU A 61 6.49 6.57 8.98
C GLU A 61 5.90 6.10 7.64
N LYS A 62 6.31 4.92 7.20
CA LYS A 62 5.88 4.37 5.90
C LYS A 62 5.71 2.86 5.98
N THR A 63 4.60 2.38 5.44
CA THR A 63 4.27 0.96 5.35
C THR A 63 4.16 0.55 3.89
N GLY A 64 4.88 -0.51 3.52
CA GLY A 64 4.75 -1.25 2.27
C GLY A 64 3.95 -2.53 2.46
N LEU A 65 4.02 -3.45 1.49
CA LEU A 65 3.32 -4.74 1.57
C LEU A 65 3.88 -5.65 2.68
N TYR A 66 5.21 -5.82 2.70
CA TYR A 66 5.95 -6.68 3.65
C TYR A 66 7.14 -5.97 4.27
N SER A 67 7.11 -4.65 4.31
CA SER A 67 8.16 -3.87 4.92
C SER A 67 7.58 -2.59 5.49
N PHE A 68 8.19 -2.08 6.54
CA PHE A 68 7.86 -0.76 7.05
C PHE A 68 9.11 -0.07 7.58
N PHE A 69 9.11 1.25 7.55
CA PHE A 69 10.29 2.05 7.84
C PHE A 69 10.09 2.92 9.08
N ILE A 70 11.09 2.92 9.96
CA ILE A 70 11.16 3.74 11.16
C ILE A 70 12.32 4.73 11.04
N MET A 71 12.01 6.00 11.25
CA MET A 71 12.98 7.08 11.19
C MET A 71 13.63 7.33 12.55
N PHE A 72 14.91 7.00 12.66
CA PHE A 72 15.73 7.27 13.85
C PHE A 72 16.27 8.70 13.84
N THR A 73 15.37 9.66 14.06
CA THR A 73 15.76 11.07 14.23
C THR A 73 16.45 11.30 15.57
N ILE A 74 17.06 12.49 15.71
CA ILE A 74 17.71 12.93 16.96
C ILE A 74 16.79 12.91 18.20
N GLY A 75 15.46 12.93 17.99
CA GLY A 75 14.47 12.87 19.07
C GLY A 75 14.20 11.44 19.59
N ILE A 76 14.72 10.40 18.93
CA ILE A 76 14.50 9.02 19.35
C ILE A 76 15.49 8.64 20.45
N THR A 77 14.97 8.48 21.67
CA THR A 77 15.74 8.06 22.84
C THR A 77 15.82 6.54 22.95
N LYS A 78 16.77 6.05 23.78
CA LYS A 78 16.88 4.61 24.11
C LYS A 78 15.57 4.04 24.68
N GLY A 79 14.81 4.84 25.44
CA GLY A 79 13.50 4.43 25.97
C GLY A 79 12.50 4.12 24.87
N ARG A 80 12.37 5.00 23.87
CA ARG A 80 11.47 4.80 22.72
C ARG A 80 11.87 3.60 21.87
N TRP A 81 13.18 3.38 21.67
CA TRP A 81 13.68 2.18 21.00
C TRP A 81 13.29 0.90 21.74
N ASN A 82 13.42 0.87 23.07
CA ASN A 82 13.04 -0.30 23.86
C ASN A 82 11.53 -0.57 23.79
N THR A 83 10.68 0.47 23.80
CA THR A 83 9.23 0.31 23.60
C THR A 83 8.91 -0.37 22.27
N LEU A 84 9.54 0.06 21.18
CA LEU A 84 9.40 -0.57 19.86
C LEU A 84 9.81 -2.05 19.90
N LEU A 85 10.99 -2.36 20.46
CA LEU A 85 11.49 -3.73 20.50
C LEU A 85 10.56 -4.65 21.30
N THR A 86 10.11 -4.19 22.47
CA THR A 86 9.13 -4.92 23.30
C THR A 86 7.82 -5.14 22.56
N ALA A 87 7.31 -4.13 21.85
CA ALA A 87 6.07 -4.26 21.07
C ALA A 87 6.23 -5.28 19.92
N LEU A 88 7.38 -5.31 19.23
CA LEU A 88 7.66 -6.31 18.19
C LEU A 88 7.77 -7.73 18.75
N GLN A 89 8.36 -7.90 19.93
CA GLN A 89 8.42 -9.19 20.62
C GLN A 89 7.01 -9.65 21.04
N GLN A 90 6.21 -8.75 21.61
CA GLN A 90 4.83 -9.04 21.99
C GLN A 90 3.98 -9.41 20.76
N PHE A 91 4.10 -8.68 19.65
CA PHE A 91 3.43 -9.00 18.39
C PHE A 91 3.76 -10.42 17.94
N LYS A 92 5.04 -10.80 18.00
CA LYS A 92 5.49 -12.15 17.61
C LYS A 92 4.86 -13.22 18.51
N ASP A 93 4.88 -13.03 19.82
CA ASP A 93 4.28 -13.97 20.77
C ASP A 93 2.78 -14.14 20.55
N ASP A 94 2.07 -13.04 20.31
CA ASP A 94 0.63 -13.03 20.03
C ASP A 94 0.32 -13.68 18.68
N TYR A 95 1.16 -13.46 17.66
CA TYR A 95 1.04 -14.13 16.37
C TYR A 95 1.23 -15.65 16.50
N ASP A 96 2.27 -16.08 17.21
CA ASP A 96 2.59 -17.50 17.39
C ASP A 96 1.47 -18.23 18.15
N LYS A 97 0.86 -17.56 19.15
CA LYS A 97 -0.30 -18.07 19.90
C LYS A 97 -1.63 -17.93 19.16
N ASN A 98 -1.66 -17.27 18.01
CA ASN A 98 -2.89 -16.84 17.32
C ASN A 98 -3.87 -16.13 18.27
N ALA A 99 -3.34 -15.16 19.03
CA ALA A 99 -4.12 -14.41 19.99
C ALA A 99 -5.35 -13.78 19.30
N PRO A 100 -6.51 -13.77 19.98
CA PRO A 100 -7.73 -13.22 19.40
C PRO A 100 -7.60 -11.71 19.21
N LEU A 101 -8.05 -11.20 18.07
CA LEU A 101 -7.86 -9.80 17.68
C LEU A 101 -8.49 -8.81 18.67
N TRP A 102 -9.68 -9.10 19.21
CA TRP A 102 -10.34 -8.23 20.19
C TRP A 102 -9.49 -7.95 21.44
N ARG A 103 -8.54 -8.84 21.76
CA ARG A 103 -7.65 -8.69 22.91
C ARG A 103 -6.43 -7.83 22.59
N ILE A 104 -5.89 -7.95 21.37
CA ILE A 104 -4.61 -7.33 20.98
C ILE A 104 -4.77 -6.06 20.14
N LEU A 105 -5.93 -5.89 19.50
CA LEU A 105 -6.33 -4.76 18.67
C LEU A 105 -7.78 -4.34 19.03
N PRO A 106 -8.07 -3.99 20.30
CA PRO A 106 -9.42 -3.67 20.75
C PRO A 106 -10.04 -2.48 20.01
N GLU A 107 -9.25 -1.44 19.70
CA GLU A 107 -9.78 -0.24 19.02
C GLU A 107 -10.14 -0.56 17.57
N PHE A 108 -9.29 -1.30 16.87
CA PHE A 108 -9.58 -1.81 15.53
C PHE A 108 -10.81 -2.70 15.50
N CYS A 109 -10.96 -3.62 16.46
CA CYS A 109 -12.14 -4.49 16.53
C CYS A 109 -13.42 -3.71 16.83
N ALA A 110 -13.38 -2.67 17.67
CA ALA A 110 -14.53 -1.80 17.92
C ALA A 110 -14.97 -1.07 16.65
N ALA A 111 -14.02 -0.58 15.84
CA ALA A 111 -14.31 0.06 14.55
C ALA A 111 -14.75 -0.95 13.47
N HIS A 112 -14.27 -2.19 13.54
CA HIS A 112 -14.54 -3.24 12.57
C HIS A 112 -14.91 -4.59 13.24
N PRO A 113 -16.15 -4.72 13.78
CA PRO A 113 -16.56 -5.86 14.60
C PRO A 113 -16.42 -7.23 13.93
N ARG A 114 -16.42 -7.29 12.59
CA ARG A 114 -16.24 -8.53 11.82
C ARG A 114 -14.94 -9.28 12.13
N TYR A 115 -13.93 -8.60 12.65
CA TYR A 115 -12.63 -9.19 12.98
C TYR A 115 -12.54 -9.72 14.40
N GLU A 116 -13.51 -9.43 15.29
CA GLU A 116 -13.46 -9.83 16.70
C GLU A 116 -13.22 -11.33 16.89
N ARG A 117 -13.81 -12.16 16.04
CA ARG A 117 -13.71 -13.63 16.14
C ARG A 117 -12.47 -14.23 15.47
N MET A 118 -11.60 -13.41 14.87
CA MET A 118 -10.39 -13.88 14.20
C MET A 118 -9.20 -13.86 15.15
N GLY A 119 -8.26 -14.79 14.95
CA GLY A 119 -6.94 -14.71 15.52
C GLY A 119 -5.98 -13.87 14.66
N LEU A 120 -4.92 -13.35 15.27
CA LEU A 120 -3.92 -12.52 14.59
C LEU A 120 -3.27 -13.23 13.39
N ARG A 121 -2.90 -14.50 13.55
CA ARG A 121 -2.28 -15.30 12.49
C ARG A 121 -3.28 -15.59 11.37
N ASP A 122 -4.54 -15.83 11.71
CA ASP A 122 -5.59 -16.09 10.71
C ASP A 122 -5.86 -14.87 9.83
N LEU A 123 -5.90 -13.67 10.43
CA LEU A 123 -6.01 -12.42 9.68
C LEU A 123 -4.79 -12.20 8.77
N ALA A 124 -3.59 -12.41 9.30
CA ALA A 124 -2.36 -12.28 8.52
C ALA A 124 -2.33 -13.22 7.33
N GLN A 125 -2.71 -14.47 7.52
CA GLN A 125 -2.78 -15.44 6.44
C GLN A 125 -3.86 -15.07 5.41
N SER A 126 -5.04 -14.61 5.85
CA SER A 126 -6.12 -14.20 4.94
C SER A 126 -5.73 -13.03 4.03
N ILE A 127 -5.05 -12.00 4.58
CA ILE A 127 -4.55 -10.87 3.80
C ILE A 127 -3.38 -11.32 2.89
N HIS A 128 -2.46 -12.13 3.41
CA HIS A 128 -1.36 -12.68 2.63
C HIS A 128 -1.87 -13.45 1.40
N GLU A 129 -2.86 -14.32 1.56
CA GLU A 129 -3.48 -15.08 0.47
C GLU A 129 -4.16 -14.17 -0.56
N ALA A 130 -4.74 -13.05 -0.13
CA ALA A 130 -5.28 -12.07 -1.05
C ALA A 130 -4.19 -11.37 -1.87
N TYR A 131 -3.07 -11.01 -1.25
CA TYR A 131 -1.89 -10.48 -1.95
C TYR A 131 -1.30 -11.48 -2.95
N VAL A 132 -1.21 -12.76 -2.56
CA VAL A 132 -0.75 -13.85 -3.44
C VAL A 132 -1.70 -14.02 -4.62
N LYS A 133 -3.01 -14.10 -4.38
CA LYS A 133 -4.02 -14.30 -5.43
C LYS A 133 -4.05 -13.16 -6.44
N GLY A 134 -3.87 -11.92 -5.97
CA GLY A 134 -3.81 -10.74 -6.84
C GLY A 134 -2.43 -10.48 -7.46
N ASP A 135 -1.42 -11.25 -7.07
CA ASP A 135 -0.03 -11.07 -7.49
C ASP A 135 0.42 -9.59 -7.39
N ILE A 136 0.08 -8.98 -6.25
CA ILE A 136 0.14 -7.51 -6.09
C ILE A 136 1.57 -6.97 -6.24
N ALA A 137 2.58 -7.74 -5.86
CA ALA A 137 3.98 -7.36 -6.02
C ALA A 137 4.33 -7.16 -7.51
N ARG A 138 3.98 -8.13 -8.36
CA ARG A 138 4.19 -8.02 -9.81
C ARG A 138 3.30 -6.94 -10.42
N LEU A 139 2.04 -6.86 -10.01
CA LEU A 139 1.09 -5.88 -10.53
C LEU A 139 1.57 -4.44 -10.27
N THR A 140 2.05 -4.13 -9.06
CA THR A 140 2.62 -2.83 -8.75
C THR A 140 3.86 -2.53 -9.61
N THR A 141 4.78 -3.48 -9.79
CA THR A 141 5.96 -3.27 -10.63
C THR A 141 5.59 -3.06 -12.10
N GLU A 142 4.74 -3.90 -12.67
CA GLU A 142 4.32 -3.80 -14.07
C GLU A 142 3.57 -2.51 -14.35
N MET A 143 2.78 -2.03 -13.40
CA MET A 143 2.06 -0.77 -13.51
C MET A 143 3.03 0.42 -13.63
N TYR A 144 4.07 0.50 -12.80
CA TYR A 144 5.07 1.58 -12.88
C TYR A 144 6.03 1.45 -14.09
N LEU A 145 6.20 0.25 -14.64
CA LEU A 145 7.01 0.02 -15.84
C LEU A 145 6.18 0.05 -17.13
N SER A 146 4.87 0.22 -17.02
CA SER A 146 3.98 0.29 -18.19
C SER A 146 4.17 1.58 -18.97
N ASP A 147 3.80 1.57 -20.26
CA ASP A 147 3.84 2.76 -21.09
C ASP A 147 2.77 3.76 -20.63
N LEU A 148 3.23 4.90 -20.11
CA LEU A 148 2.39 6.03 -19.69
C LEU A 148 2.34 7.04 -20.82
N GLN A 149 1.15 7.23 -21.39
CA GLN A 149 0.98 8.07 -22.58
C GLN A 149 0.51 9.48 -22.20
N PRO A 150 1.35 10.52 -22.37
CA PRO A 150 0.92 11.90 -22.22
C PRO A 150 0.03 12.31 -23.40
N ALA A 151 -1.24 12.58 -23.14
CA ALA A 151 -2.21 13.01 -24.16
C ALA A 151 -2.35 14.52 -24.26
N MET A 152 -2.09 15.23 -23.17
CA MET A 152 -2.11 16.69 -23.10
C MET A 152 -1.18 17.18 -21.98
N LYS A 153 -0.89 18.48 -21.94
CA LYS A 153 -0.08 19.06 -20.86
C LYS A 153 -0.84 19.03 -19.54
N PRO A 154 -0.16 18.90 -18.39
CA PRO A 154 -0.81 19.01 -17.08
C PRO A 154 -1.58 20.32 -16.88
N SER A 155 -1.08 21.43 -17.44
CA SER A 155 -1.77 22.73 -17.42
C SER A 155 -3.10 22.72 -18.21
N GLU A 156 -3.17 21.96 -19.30
CA GLU A 156 -4.39 21.82 -20.11
C GLU A 156 -5.41 20.94 -19.37
N ALA A 157 -4.96 19.81 -18.81
CA ALA A 157 -5.79 18.96 -17.97
C ALA A 157 -6.36 19.73 -16.76
N TYR A 158 -5.56 20.61 -16.14
CA TYR A 158 -6.02 21.49 -15.07
C TYR A 158 -7.05 22.53 -15.57
N ALA A 159 -6.87 23.09 -16.76
CA ALA A 159 -7.85 24.00 -17.35
C ALA A 159 -9.22 23.32 -17.59
N HIS A 160 -9.24 22.01 -17.90
CA HIS A 160 -10.49 21.26 -17.99
C HIS A 160 -11.25 21.23 -16.66
N ILE A 161 -10.57 21.13 -15.52
CA ILE A 161 -11.19 21.25 -14.19
C ILE A 161 -11.81 22.64 -14.02
N ALA A 162 -11.04 23.70 -14.30
CA ALA A 162 -11.48 25.09 -14.15
C ALA A 162 -12.73 25.41 -15.01
N HIS A 163 -12.80 24.81 -16.20
CA HIS A 163 -13.92 24.98 -17.13
C HIS A 163 -15.05 23.96 -16.93
N ARG A 164 -15.01 23.12 -15.89
CA ARG A 164 -16.00 22.06 -15.62
C ARG A 164 -16.19 21.11 -16.82
N LYS A 165 -15.10 20.83 -17.52
CA LYS A 165 -15.02 19.89 -18.65
C LYS A 165 -14.42 18.57 -18.20
N THR A 166 -14.86 18.09 -17.05
CA THR A 166 -14.46 16.81 -16.45
C THR A 166 -15.68 15.93 -16.25
N GLU A 167 -15.46 14.63 -16.14
CA GLU A 167 -16.50 13.65 -15.81
C GLU A 167 -15.93 12.60 -14.87
N ARG A 168 -16.81 12.04 -14.03
CA ARG A 168 -16.50 10.95 -13.13
C ARG A 168 -16.61 9.63 -13.89
N VAL A 169 -15.54 8.85 -13.93
CA VAL A 169 -15.47 7.59 -14.68
C VAL A 169 -15.17 6.43 -13.76
N GLU A 170 -16.00 5.39 -13.82
CA GLU A 170 -15.78 4.15 -13.08
C GLU A 170 -14.55 3.39 -13.58
N ILE A 171 -13.95 2.58 -12.69
CA ILE A 171 -12.78 1.75 -12.99
C ILE A 171 -12.90 0.98 -14.30
N GLU A 172 -14.07 0.39 -14.58
CA GLU A 172 -14.28 -0.46 -15.76
C GLU A 172 -14.21 0.31 -17.10
N SER A 173 -14.40 1.62 -17.06
CA SER A 173 -14.41 2.50 -18.23
C SER A 173 -13.21 3.45 -18.28
N LEU A 174 -12.19 3.22 -17.44
CA LEU A 174 -11.01 4.10 -17.36
C LEU A 174 -10.02 3.91 -18.49
N GLU A 175 -9.91 2.72 -19.10
CA GLU A 175 -8.88 2.48 -20.12
C GLU A 175 -8.99 3.48 -21.28
N GLY A 176 -7.88 4.17 -21.59
CA GLY A 176 -7.81 5.22 -22.61
C GLY A 176 -8.30 6.61 -22.18
N ARG A 177 -8.95 6.75 -21.01
CA ARG A 177 -9.37 8.03 -20.45
C ARG A 177 -8.16 8.85 -20.00
N ILE A 178 -8.33 10.17 -19.92
CA ILE A 178 -7.26 11.11 -19.54
C ILE A 178 -7.54 11.60 -18.12
N THR A 179 -6.64 11.34 -17.17
CA THR A 179 -6.83 11.79 -15.79
C THR A 179 -6.73 13.31 -15.68
N THR A 180 -7.55 13.92 -14.81
CA THR A 180 -7.43 15.34 -14.46
C THR A 180 -6.69 15.57 -13.15
N SER A 181 -6.48 14.50 -12.38
CA SER A 181 -5.88 14.53 -11.06
C SER A 181 -4.65 13.63 -11.00
N LEU A 182 -3.79 13.86 -10.00
CA LEU A 182 -2.73 12.91 -9.69
C LEU A 182 -3.36 11.60 -9.20
N LEU A 183 -2.90 10.48 -9.75
CA LEU A 183 -3.22 9.15 -9.21
C LEU A 183 -2.01 8.64 -8.45
N THR A 184 -2.12 8.45 -7.13
CA THR A 184 -0.98 8.09 -6.27
C THR A 184 -1.35 6.92 -5.35
N PRO A 185 -0.97 5.68 -5.71
CA PRO A 185 -1.20 4.50 -4.87
C PRO A 185 -0.25 4.41 -3.68
N TYR A 186 -0.74 3.91 -2.54
CA TYR A 186 0.03 3.64 -1.32
C TYR A 186 -0.05 2.16 -0.92
N PRO A 187 1.07 1.42 -0.90
CA PRO A 187 2.43 1.80 -1.37
C PRO A 187 2.55 1.84 -2.91
N PRO A 188 3.57 2.51 -3.48
CA PRO A 188 4.73 3.14 -2.82
C PRO A 188 4.55 4.62 -2.45
N GLY A 189 3.42 5.26 -2.74
CA GLY A 189 3.19 6.68 -2.48
C GLY A 189 3.92 7.60 -3.47
N ILE A 190 4.10 7.14 -4.71
CA ILE A 190 4.72 7.90 -5.81
C ILE A 190 3.64 8.13 -6.86
N PRO A 191 3.51 9.35 -7.42
CA PRO A 191 2.56 9.60 -8.50
C PRO A 191 2.71 8.58 -9.62
N LEU A 192 1.63 7.86 -9.90
CA LEU A 192 1.54 6.89 -10.98
C LEU A 192 1.07 7.55 -12.27
N LEU A 193 0.04 8.40 -12.18
CA LEU A 193 -0.42 9.22 -13.30
C LEU A 193 -0.38 10.69 -12.91
N ILE A 194 0.05 11.50 -13.86
CA ILE A 194 0.03 12.96 -13.84
C ILE A 194 -1.17 13.45 -14.65
N PRO A 195 -1.82 14.57 -14.27
CA PRO A 195 -2.88 15.18 -15.08
C PRO A 195 -2.48 15.29 -16.56
N GLY A 196 -3.35 14.82 -17.45
CA GLY A 196 -3.10 14.79 -18.90
C GLY A 196 -2.57 13.47 -19.45
N GLU A 197 -2.22 12.51 -18.60
CA GLU A 197 -1.83 11.15 -19.00
C GLU A 197 -3.04 10.21 -19.12
N ARG A 198 -2.89 9.18 -19.95
CA ARG A 198 -3.92 8.17 -20.19
C ARG A 198 -3.80 6.97 -19.27
N PHE A 199 -4.95 6.49 -18.82
CA PHE A 199 -5.05 5.18 -18.19
C PHE A 199 -4.79 4.08 -19.21
N ASN A 200 -3.98 3.10 -18.83
CA ASN A 200 -3.79 1.86 -19.58
C ASN A 200 -4.37 0.67 -18.81
N LYS A 201 -4.41 -0.50 -19.46
CA LYS A 201 -4.93 -1.74 -18.89
C LYS A 201 -4.31 -2.12 -17.54
N LYS A 202 -2.99 -1.95 -17.37
CA LYS A 202 -2.27 -2.35 -16.15
C LYS A 202 -2.69 -1.52 -14.94
N ILE A 203 -2.88 -0.22 -15.15
CA ILE A 203 -3.40 0.69 -14.12
C ILE A 203 -4.83 0.31 -13.75
N VAL A 204 -5.69 0.03 -14.74
CA VAL A 204 -7.07 -0.40 -14.49
C VAL A 204 -7.11 -1.72 -13.71
N ASP A 205 -6.29 -2.71 -14.07
CA ASP A 205 -6.20 -3.99 -13.38
C ASP A 205 -5.73 -3.82 -11.92
N TYR A 206 -4.80 -2.90 -11.66
CA TYR A 206 -4.42 -2.51 -10.29
C TYR A 206 -5.58 -1.89 -9.51
N LEU A 207 -6.31 -0.95 -10.10
CA LEU A 207 -7.45 -0.31 -9.43
C LEU A 207 -8.58 -1.32 -9.14
N ARG A 208 -8.82 -2.29 -10.03
CA ARG A 208 -9.76 -3.40 -9.78
C ARG A 208 -9.34 -4.23 -8.58
N PHE A 209 -8.05 -4.59 -8.50
CA PHE A 209 -7.52 -5.30 -7.33
C PHE A 209 -7.73 -4.48 -6.05
N THR A 210 -7.40 -3.18 -6.07
CA THR A 210 -7.57 -2.28 -4.92
C THR A 210 -9.02 -2.25 -4.43
N ARG A 211 -10.00 -2.05 -5.34
CA ARG A 211 -11.43 -2.09 -5.00
C ARG A 211 -11.81 -3.40 -4.31
N ASP A 212 -11.45 -4.53 -4.94
CA ASP A 212 -11.85 -5.85 -4.46
C ASP A 212 -11.19 -6.19 -3.11
N PHE A 213 -9.95 -5.74 -2.92
CA PHE A 213 -9.21 -5.87 -1.67
C PHE A 213 -9.84 -5.03 -0.56
N ASN A 214 -10.11 -3.74 -0.79
CA ASN A 214 -10.70 -2.83 0.21
C ASN A 214 -12.09 -3.33 0.65
N ARG A 215 -12.90 -3.81 -0.30
CA ARG A 215 -14.20 -4.44 0.02
C ARG A 215 -14.05 -5.67 0.91
N ARG A 216 -13.02 -6.49 0.66
CA ARG A 216 -12.80 -7.74 1.40
C ARG A 216 -12.22 -7.49 2.80
N PHE A 217 -11.33 -6.51 2.95
CA PHE A 217 -10.61 -6.20 4.17
C PHE A 217 -10.79 -4.75 4.64
N PRO A 218 -12.02 -4.33 5.01
CA PRO A 218 -12.24 -3.00 5.58
C PRO A 218 -11.29 -2.71 6.73
N GLY A 219 -10.72 -1.51 6.72
CA GLY A 219 -9.73 -1.07 7.69
C GLY A 219 -8.30 -1.42 7.31
N PHE A 220 -8.05 -2.30 6.34
CA PHE A 220 -6.73 -2.55 5.74
C PHE A 220 -6.59 -1.95 4.35
N ASP A 221 -7.43 -0.97 4.05
CA ASP A 221 -7.62 -0.42 2.72
C ASP A 221 -6.29 0.01 2.08
N THR A 222 -6.13 -0.35 0.81
CA THR A 222 -5.08 0.20 -0.05
C THR A 222 -5.55 1.58 -0.49
N ASP A 223 -4.85 2.60 -0.03
CA ASP A 223 -5.17 3.99 -0.33
C ASP A 223 -4.61 4.38 -1.70
N VAL A 224 -5.43 5.06 -2.50
CA VAL A 224 -5.05 5.57 -3.81
C VAL A 224 -5.58 6.99 -3.94
N HIS A 225 -4.72 7.98 -3.74
CA HIS A 225 -5.11 9.36 -3.97
C HIS A 225 -5.52 9.54 -5.43
N GLY A 226 -6.62 10.25 -5.66
CA GLY A 226 -7.23 10.43 -6.98
C GLY A 226 -8.27 9.37 -7.34
N LEU A 227 -8.35 8.26 -6.59
CA LEU A 227 -9.46 7.32 -6.64
C LEU A 227 -10.53 7.78 -5.65
N VAL A 228 -11.70 8.12 -6.15
CA VAL A 228 -12.82 8.56 -5.33
C VAL A 228 -13.70 7.36 -4.99
N GLU A 229 -14.00 7.25 -3.70
CA GLU A 229 -14.97 6.30 -3.14
C GLU A 229 -16.27 7.04 -2.87
N GLU A 230 -17.36 6.59 -3.51
CA GLU A 230 -18.72 7.10 -3.31
C GLU A 230 -19.58 5.95 -2.77
N GLU A 231 -20.26 6.19 -1.65
CA GLU A 231 -21.24 5.26 -1.13
C GLU A 231 -22.57 5.46 -1.88
N THR A 232 -23.09 4.40 -2.48
CA THR A 232 -24.40 4.43 -3.15
C THR A 232 -25.52 4.36 -2.13
N ASP A 233 -26.74 4.73 -2.54
CA ASP A 233 -27.94 4.60 -1.70
C ASP A 233 -28.22 3.16 -1.25
N SER A 234 -27.62 2.16 -1.92
CA SER A 234 -27.67 0.74 -1.57
C SER A 234 -26.61 0.30 -0.56
N GLY A 235 -25.73 1.21 -0.11
CA GLY A 235 -24.59 0.91 0.78
C GLY A 235 -23.41 0.25 0.07
N GLU A 236 -23.38 0.26 -1.26
CA GLU A 236 -22.25 -0.26 -2.04
C GLU A 236 -21.22 0.84 -2.30
N ARG A 237 -19.93 0.50 -2.18
CA ARG A 237 -18.84 1.44 -2.46
C ARG A 237 -18.50 1.41 -3.94
N ARG A 238 -18.80 2.50 -4.63
CA ARG A 238 -18.43 2.75 -6.03
C ARG A 238 -17.09 3.47 -6.08
N TYR A 239 -16.20 3.02 -6.96
CA TYR A 239 -14.87 3.62 -7.14
C TYR A 239 -14.75 4.22 -8.52
N ALA A 240 -14.31 5.48 -8.59
CA ALA A 240 -14.21 6.23 -9.83
C ALA A 240 -13.09 7.28 -9.79
N VAL A 241 -12.69 7.78 -10.96
CA VAL A 241 -11.67 8.83 -11.09
C VAL A 241 -12.21 9.97 -11.96
N ASP A 242 -11.80 11.20 -11.65
CA ASP A 242 -12.08 12.35 -12.49
C ASP A 242 -11.19 12.36 -13.73
N CYS A 243 -11.84 12.38 -14.88
CA CYS A 243 -11.20 12.38 -16.18
C CYS A 243 -11.65 13.60 -17.00
N VAL A 244 -10.87 13.92 -18.03
CA VAL A 244 -11.28 14.88 -19.05
C VAL A 244 -12.53 14.34 -19.75
N LYS A 245 -13.54 15.21 -19.90
CA LYS A 245 -14.78 14.87 -20.59
C LYS A 245 -14.49 14.58 -22.06
N GLN A 246 -14.96 13.43 -22.56
CA GLN A 246 -14.82 13.00 -23.96
C GLN A 246 -16.16 13.03 -24.69
#